data_AF-A0A372LYB2-F1
#
_entry.id   AF-A0A372LYB2-F1
#
_cell.length_a   1.000
_cell.length_b   1.000
_cell.length_c   1.000
_cell.angle_alpha   90.00
_cell.angle_beta   90.00
_cell.angle_gamma   90.00
#
_symmetry.space_group_name_H-M   'P 1'
#
loop_
_entity.id
_entity.type
_entity.pdbx_description
1 polymer ?
#
loop_
_entity_poly.entity_id
_entity_poly.type
_entity_poly.pdbx_seq_one_letter_code
_entity_poly.pdbx_strand_id
1 'polypeptide(L)'
;MCRRHSAQQRSMMHSFGFGWQRFLEMSAAQNHRCAICGAHGDPADDNRLHIDHDHDSGLVRGLLCGLCNRGIGALRHDPETLRSAMQYLADTDTSGGESNLGRLS
;
A
#
# COMPACT_ATOMS: atom_id res chain seq x y z
N MET A 1 15.70 0.83 -7.15
CA MET A 1 15.95 0.64 -5.71
C MET A 1 14.82 -0.21 -5.15
N CYS A 2 14.99 -1.30 -4.40
CA CYS A 2 16.11 -2.20 -4.14
C CYS A 2 15.48 -3.55 -3.76
N ARG A 3 16.12 -4.64 -4.16
CA ARG A 3 15.69 -6.03 -3.98
C ARG A 3 15.70 -6.39 -2.48
N ARG A 4 14.70 -7.19 -2.03
CA ARG A 4 14.62 -7.97 -0.76
C ARG A 4 13.58 -7.49 0.29
N HIS A 5 12.29 -7.56 -0.03
CA HIS A 5 11.23 -7.24 0.95
C HIS A 5 10.98 -8.30 2.04
N SER A 6 11.40 -9.56 1.88
CA SER A 6 11.04 -10.65 2.81
C SER A 6 11.96 -10.78 4.03
N ALA A 7 13.25 -10.46 3.91
CA ALA A 7 14.21 -10.47 5.02
C ALA A 7 14.15 -9.17 5.84
N GLN A 8 13.81 -8.06 5.18
CA GLN A 8 13.78 -6.73 5.77
C GLN A 8 12.64 -6.55 6.77
N GLN A 9 11.50 -7.24 6.56
CA GLN A 9 10.38 -7.23 7.51
C GLN A 9 10.70 -7.91 8.84
N ARG A 10 11.44 -9.04 8.82
CA ARG A 10 11.93 -9.71 10.03
C ARG A 10 12.95 -8.84 10.78
N SER A 11 13.83 -8.17 10.04
CA SER A 11 14.81 -7.25 10.62
C SER A 11 14.16 -5.98 11.20
N MET A 12 13.12 -5.43 10.55
CA MET A 12 12.37 -4.26 11.03
C MET A 12 11.60 -4.52 12.32
N MET A 13 11.01 -5.71 12.49
CA MET A 13 10.35 -6.10 13.76
C MET A 13 11.31 -6.06 14.96
N HIS A 14 12.62 -6.26 14.73
CA HIS A 14 13.63 -6.23 15.78
C HIS A 14 14.43 -4.92 15.83
N SER A 15 14.63 -4.22 14.71
CA SER A 15 15.53 -3.07 14.61
C SER A 15 14.85 -1.71 14.86
N PHE A 16 13.52 -1.62 14.74
CA PHE A 16 12.76 -0.37 14.94
C PHE A 16 11.94 -0.31 16.23
N GLY A 17 12.15 -1.23 17.19
CA GLY A 17 11.36 -1.29 18.43
C GLY A 17 9.87 -1.55 18.21
N PHE A 18 9.45 -1.79 16.97
CA PHE A 18 8.10 -2.12 16.58
C PHE A 18 7.88 -3.62 16.81
N GLY A 19 7.73 -3.97 18.09
CA GLY A 19 7.54 -5.36 18.51
C GLY A 19 6.29 -5.98 17.89
N TRP A 20 6.28 -7.30 17.80
CA TRP A 20 5.14 -8.08 17.27
C TRP A 20 3.81 -7.72 17.93
N GLN A 21 3.82 -7.41 19.23
CA GLN A 21 2.64 -6.96 19.96
C GLN A 21 2.05 -5.66 19.38
N ARG A 22 2.89 -4.68 19.04
CA ARG A 22 2.43 -3.41 18.46
C ARG A 22 1.85 -3.61 17.05
N PHE A 23 2.38 -4.57 16.30
CA PHE A 23 1.79 -4.99 15.02
C PHE A 23 0.40 -5.60 15.23
N LEU A 24 0.24 -6.50 16.20
CA LEU A 24 -1.06 -7.10 16.51
C LEU A 24 -2.08 -6.06 16.97
N GLU A 25 -1.68 -5.12 17.83
CA GLU A 25 -2.52 -4.01 18.29
C GLU A 25 -2.97 -3.13 17.12
N MET A 26 -2.06 -2.75 16.21
CA MET A 26 -2.42 -2.00 15.01
C MET A 26 -3.31 -2.81 14.05
N SER A 27 -3.03 -4.10 13.89
CA SER A 27 -3.85 -4.99 13.06
C SER A 27 -5.26 -5.08 13.60
N ALA A 28 -5.43 -5.27 14.91
CA ALA A 28 -6.73 -5.25 15.57
C ALA A 28 -7.43 -3.89 15.44
N ALA A 29 -6.72 -2.78 15.66
CA ALA A 29 -7.26 -1.43 15.49
C ALA A 29 -7.73 -1.15 14.05
N GLN A 30 -7.09 -1.77 13.05
CA GLN A 30 -7.49 -1.72 11.65
C GLN A 30 -8.51 -2.81 11.25
N ASN A 31 -9.11 -3.53 12.20
CA ASN A 31 -10.02 -4.66 11.94
C ASN A 31 -9.42 -5.70 10.98
N HIS A 32 -8.11 -5.91 11.08
CA HIS A 32 -7.31 -6.79 10.23
C HIS A 32 -7.39 -6.44 8.73
N ARG A 33 -7.60 -5.17 8.39
CA ARG A 33 -7.80 -4.71 7.02
C ARG A 33 -6.76 -3.70 6.57
N CYS A 34 -6.53 -3.68 5.26
CA CYS A 34 -5.71 -2.67 4.60
C CYS A 34 -6.28 -1.27 4.82
N ALA A 35 -5.46 -0.32 5.27
CA ALA A 35 -5.91 1.06 5.50
C ALA A 35 -6.29 1.82 4.22
N ILE A 36 -5.89 1.33 3.04
CA ILE A 36 -6.23 1.95 1.75
C ILE A 36 -7.47 1.30 1.13
N CYS A 37 -7.44 0.00 0.83
CA CYS A 37 -8.53 -0.64 0.08
C CYS A 37 -9.55 -1.38 0.96
N GLY A 38 -9.32 -1.50 2.27
CA GLY A 38 -10.21 -2.21 3.19
C GLY A 38 -10.24 -3.74 3.03
N ALA A 39 -9.45 -4.31 2.11
CA ALA A 39 -9.33 -5.76 1.97
C ALA A 39 -8.79 -6.40 3.26
N HIS A 40 -9.34 -7.56 3.62
CA HIS A 40 -8.87 -8.34 4.77
C HIS A 40 -7.46 -8.83 4.45
N GLY A 41 -6.53 -8.63 5.38
CA GLY A 41 -5.24 -9.26 5.26
C GLY A 41 -5.31 -10.71 5.69
N ASP A 42 -5.35 -11.62 4.71
CA ASP A 42 -5.16 -13.03 4.99
C ASP A 42 -3.65 -13.31 5.20
N PRO A 43 -3.24 -13.86 6.36
CA PRO A 43 -1.84 -14.26 6.58
C PRO A 43 -1.32 -15.29 5.57
N ALA A 44 -2.20 -16.03 4.90
CA ALA A 44 -1.88 -17.11 3.96
C ALA A 44 -1.78 -16.65 2.49
N ASP A 45 -2.02 -15.38 2.17
CA ASP A 45 -2.04 -14.83 0.81
C ASP A 45 -1.15 -13.57 0.67
N ASP A 46 -0.85 -13.16 -0.56
CA ASP A 46 -0.26 -11.85 -0.93
C ASP A 46 -1.02 -10.62 -0.35
N ASN A 47 -2.23 -10.80 0.16
CA ASN A 47 -2.99 -9.84 0.96
C ASN A 47 -2.46 -9.67 2.39
N ARG A 48 -1.42 -10.39 2.80
CA ARG A 48 -0.78 -10.15 4.10
C ARG A 48 -0.54 -8.66 4.33
N LEU A 49 -0.87 -8.20 5.53
CA LEU A 49 -0.63 -6.81 5.93
C LEU A 49 0.86 -6.55 6.15
N HIS A 50 1.31 -5.41 5.63
CA HIS A 50 2.66 -4.89 5.74
C HIS A 50 2.63 -3.52 6.41
N ILE A 51 3.64 -3.25 7.25
CA ILE A 51 3.82 -1.94 7.86
C ILE A 51 4.24 -0.94 6.79
N ASP A 52 3.38 0.03 6.52
CA ASP A 52 3.71 1.22 5.75
C ASP A 52 4.26 2.31 6.68
N HIS A 53 5.35 2.92 6.26
CA HIS A 53 6.03 3.96 7.00
C HIS A 53 6.58 5.01 6.05
N ASP A 54 6.68 6.22 6.55
CA ASP A 54 7.34 7.29 5.86
C ASP A 54 8.86 7.06 5.84
N HIS A 55 9.46 7.15 4.66
CA HIS A 55 10.87 6.80 4.47
C HIS A 55 11.84 7.87 5.00
N ASP A 56 11.37 9.10 5.19
CA ASP A 56 12.19 10.23 5.66
C ASP A 56 12.15 10.38 7.19
N SER A 57 10.95 10.27 7.77
CA SER A 57 10.73 10.41 9.22
C SER A 57 10.74 9.08 9.99
N GLY A 58 10.58 7.95 9.29
CA GLY A 58 10.41 6.64 9.92
C GLY A 58 9.06 6.46 10.60
N LEU A 59 8.13 7.41 10.47
CA LEU A 59 6.81 7.36 11.10
C LEU A 59 5.96 6.27 10.45
N VAL A 60 5.44 5.37 11.27
CA VAL A 60 4.49 4.34 10.84
C VAL A 60 3.16 5.00 10.49
N ARG A 61 2.68 4.78 9.26
CA ARG A 61 1.41 5.32 8.76
C ARG A 61 0.26 4.35 8.97
N GLY A 62 0.50 3.04 8.82
CA GLY A 62 -0.52 2.02 9.01
C GLY A 62 -0.12 0.67 8.43
N LEU A 63 -1.08 -0.25 8.37
CA LEU A 63 -0.93 -1.54 7.72
C LEU A 63 -1.65 -1.57 6.36
N LEU A 64 -0.94 -2.01 5.34
CA LEU A 64 -1.43 -2.11 3.95
C LEU A 64 -1.29 -3.52 3.41
N CYS A 65 -2.19 -3.96 2.54
CA CYS A 65 -1.97 -5.19 1.78
C CYS A 65 -0.80 -5.03 0.79
N GLY A 66 -0.24 -6.14 0.31
CA GLY A 66 0.90 -6.13 -0.60
C GLY A 66 0.65 -5.36 -1.91
N LEU A 67 -0.58 -5.32 -2.40
CA LEU A 67 -0.96 -4.57 -3.61
C LEU A 67 -0.93 -3.07 -3.37
N CYS A 68 -1.65 -2.58 -2.34
CA CYS A 68 -1.68 -1.16 -2.01
C CYS A 68 -0.29 -0.63 -1.66
N ASN A 69 0.47 -1.37 -0.84
CA ASN A 69 1.83 -0.97 -0.45
C ASN A 69 2.76 -0.83 -1.67
N ARG A 70 2.71 -1.78 -2.61
CA ARG A 70 3.47 -1.69 -3.87
C ARG A 70 2.96 -0.58 -4.76
N GLY A 71 1.65 -0.37 -4.85
CA GLY A 71 1.03 0.66 -5.67
C GLY A 71 1.47 2.06 -5.28
N ILE A 72 1.40 2.41 -3.99
CA ILE A 72 1.86 3.73 -3.52
C ILE A 72 3.37 3.90 -3.69
N GLY A 73 4.16 2.83 -3.51
CA GLY A 73 5.60 2.86 -3.74
C GLY A 73 5.98 3.02 -5.21
N ALA A 74 5.22 2.43 -6.13
CA ALA A 74 5.39 2.62 -7.57
C ALA A 74 5.13 4.08 -7.99
N LEU A 75 4.25 4.76 -7.27
CA LEU A 75 3.98 6.20 -7.40
C LEU A 75 4.83 7.05 -6.44
N ARG A 76 5.95 6.48 -5.95
CA ARG A 76 7.00 7.16 -5.17
C ARG A 76 6.53 7.76 -3.84
N HIS A 77 5.40 7.32 -3.30
CA HIS A 77 4.77 7.91 -2.13
C HIS A 77 4.50 9.42 -2.26
N ASP A 78 4.42 9.95 -3.50
CA ASP A 78 4.22 11.37 -3.76
C ASP A 78 2.72 11.70 -3.84
N PRO A 79 2.18 12.54 -2.93
CA PRO A 79 0.76 12.89 -2.91
C PRO A 79 0.27 13.55 -4.20
N GLU A 80 1.11 14.35 -4.86
CA GLU A 80 0.76 15.02 -6.12
C GLU A 80 0.61 14.03 -7.27
N THR A 81 1.54 13.10 -7.40
CA THR A 81 1.47 11.99 -8.37
C THR A 81 0.25 11.10 -8.11
N LEU A 82 -0.04 10.77 -6.84
CA LEU A 82 -1.19 9.96 -6.46
C LEU A 82 -2.52 10.65 -6.82
N ARG A 83 -2.62 11.96 -6.58
CA ARG A 83 -3.80 12.75 -6.99
C ARG A 83 -3.96 12.80 -8.50
N SER A 84 -2.84 12.96 -9.22
CA SER A 84 -2.84 12.96 -10.68
C SER A 84 -3.28 11.60 -11.26
N ALA A 85 -2.88 10.49 -10.65
CA ALA A 85 -3.33 9.16 -11.01
C ALA A 85 -4.84 8.97 -10.79
N MET A 86 -5.38 9.48 -9.69
CA MET A 86 -6.83 9.47 -9.42
C MET A 86 -7.59 10.30 -10.47
N GLN A 87 -7.10 11.50 -10.81
CA GLN A 87 -7.71 12.36 -11.82
C GLN A 87 -7.69 11.70 -13.21
N TYR A 88 -6.56 11.10 -13.59
CA TYR A 88 -6.41 10.38 -14.86
C TYR A 88 -7.48 9.29 -15.04
N LEU A 89 -7.74 8.50 -13.98
CA LEU A 89 -8.80 7.48 -14.01
C LEU A 89 -10.20 8.12 -14.12
N ALA A 90 -10.48 9.15 -13.33
CA ALA A 90 -11.77 9.84 -13.34
C ALA A 90 -12.10 10.45 -14.71
N ASP A 91 -11.12 11.06 -15.37
CA ASP A 91 -11.29 11.64 -16.71
C ASP A 91 -11.59 10.56 -17.77
N THR A 92 -11.03 9.36 -17.60
CA THR A 92 -11.31 8.22 -18.49
C THR A 92 -12.66 7.55 -18.25
N ASP A 93 -13.21 7.60 -17.04
CA ASP A 93 -14.52 7.01 -16.72
C ASP A 93 -15.70 7.94 -17.05
N THR A 94 -15.48 9.26 -17.12
CA THR A 94 -16.56 10.24 -17.35
C THR A 94 -16.79 10.55 -18.84
N SER A 95 -15.96 9.99 -19.73
CA SER A 95 -16.04 10.20 -21.17
C SER A 95 -16.87 9.11 -21.85
N GLY A 96 -18.19 9.18 -21.70
CA GLY A 96 -19.17 8.51 -22.58
C GLY A 96 -19.17 9.07 -24.01
N GLY A 97 -18.01 9.36 -24.58
CA GLY A 97 -17.81 9.99 -25.87
C GLY A 97 -16.42 9.66 -26.42
N GLU A 98 -16.36 8.62 -27.24
CA GLU A 98 -15.35 8.40 -28.28
C GLU A 98 -13.88 8.65 -27.91
N SER A 99 -13.32 7.91 -26.95
CA SER A 99 -11.86 7.77 -26.90
C SER A 99 -11.39 6.77 -27.96
N ASN A 100 -10.75 7.26 -29.02
CA ASN A 100 -10.17 6.45 -30.12
C ASN A 100 -8.89 5.67 -29.70
N LEU A 101 -8.74 5.34 -28.42
CA LEU A 101 -7.71 4.44 -27.92
C LEU A 101 -8.35 3.06 -27.82
N GLY A 102 -8.15 2.26 -28.87
CA GLY A 102 -8.74 0.93 -29.01
C GLY A 102 -8.62 0.10 -27.74
N ARG A 103 -9.69 -0.58 -27.37
CA ARG A 103 -9.72 -1.57 -26.28
C ARG A 103 -8.63 -2.60 -26.57
N LEU A 104 -7.59 -2.65 -25.71
CA LEU A 104 -6.58 -3.70 -25.80
C LEU A 104 -7.27 -5.05 -25.57
N SER A 105 -7.29 -5.87 -26.63
CA SER A 105 -7.85 -7.22 -26.69
C SER A 105 -7.02 -8.23 -25.91
#